data_AF-A0A3D0SNR9-F1
#
_entry.id   AF-A0A3D0SNR9-F1
#
_cell.length_a   1.000
_cell.length_b   1.000
_cell.length_c   1.000
_cell.angle_alpha   90.00
_cell.angle_beta   90.00
_cell.angle_gamma   90.00
#
_symmetry.space_group_name_H-M   'P 1'
#
loop_
_entity.id
_entity.type
_entity.pdbx_description
1 polymer ?
#
loop_
_entity_poly.entity_id
_entity_poly.type
_entity_poly.pdbx_seq_one_letter_code
_entity_poly.pdbx_strand_id
1 'polypeptide(L)' 'KGFGFISPDDGGEDLFAHFSAIQGQGFKTLRENQKVSFDVTTGPKGKQAANIRSID' A
#
# COMPACT_ATOMS: atom_id res chain seq x y z
N LYS A 1 6.80 3.58 12.66
CA LYS A 1 5.34 3.29 12.73
C LYS A 1 4.85 2.32 11.65
N GLY A 2 5.57 2.11 10.54
CA GLY A 2 5.31 0.97 9.64
C GLY A 2 3.98 1.05 8.88
N PHE A 3 3.43 2.24 8.68
CA PHE A 3 2.22 2.42 7.89
C PHE A 3 2.29 3.74 7.13
N GLY A 4 1.45 3.86 6.11
CA GLY A 4 1.25 5.05 5.30
C GLY A 4 -0.06 4.94 4.53
N PHE A 5 -0.16 5.68 3.44
CA PHE A 5 -1.32 5.70 2.55
C PHE A 5 -0.85 5.60 1.10
N ILE A 6 -1.70 5.00 0.26
CA ILE A 6 -1.52 4.93 -1.19
C ILE A 6 -2.69 5.67 -1.82
N SER A 7 -2.39 6.67 -2.65
CA SER A 7 -3.37 7.36 -3.47
C SER A 7 -3.52 6.62 -4.81
N PRO A 8 -4.72 6.10 -5.14
CA PRO A 8 -4.96 5.42 -6.42
C PRO A 8 -4.86 6.37 -7.63
N ASP A 9 -4.28 5.89 -8.74
CA ASP A 9 -4.11 6.69 -9.96
C ASP A 9 -5.44 6.94 -10.71
N ASP A 10 -6.45 6.09 -10.51
CA ASP A 10 -7.82 6.25 -11.03
C ASP A 10 -8.67 7.23 -10.21
N GLY A 11 -8.08 7.84 -9.17
CA GLY A 11 -8.75 8.68 -8.21
C GLY A 11 -9.51 7.89 -7.14
N GLY A 12 -10.09 8.59 -6.17
CA GLY A 12 -10.79 7.99 -5.04
C GLY A 12 -10.13 8.29 -3.70
N GLU A 13 -10.54 7.56 -2.68
CA GLU A 13 -10.06 7.75 -1.31
C GLU A 13 -8.69 7.11 -1.10
N ASP A 14 -7.84 7.76 -0.32
CA ASP A 14 -6.55 7.20 0.08
C ASP A 14 -6.73 5.87 0.81
N LEU A 15 -5.96 4.88 0.39
CA LEU A 15 -6.01 3.54 0.94
C LEU A 15 -4.96 3.39 2.03
N PHE A 16 -5.39 2.90 3.20
CA PHE A 16 -4.45 2.58 4.27
C PHE A 16 -3.48 1.48 3.83
N ALA A 17 -2.19 1.68 4.07
CA ALA A 17 -1.13 0.73 3.72
C ALA A 17 -0.28 0.40 4.95
N HIS A 18 -0.28 -0.87 5.36
CA HIS A 18 0.58 -1.36 6.45
C HIS A 18 1.81 -2.07 5.89
N PHE A 19 2.96 -1.96 6.57
CA PHE A 19 4.21 -2.56 6.10
C PHE A 19 4.10 -4.07 5.88
N SER A 20 3.24 -4.76 6.64
CA SER A 20 3.03 -6.20 6.50
C SER A 20 2.44 -6.60 5.14
N ALA A 21 1.69 -5.69 4.49
CA ALA A 21 1.07 -5.91 3.19
C ALA A 21 2.08 -5.79 2.03
N ILE A 22 3.25 -5.18 2.27
CA ILE A 22 4.33 -5.07 1.30
C ILE A 22 4.94 -6.45 1.07
N GLN A 23 5.00 -6.84 -0.20
CA GLN A 23 5.61 -8.05 -0.70
C GLN A 23 7.09 -7.81 -0.96
N GLY A 24 7.90 -8.85 -0.77
CA GLY A 24 9.36 -8.79 -0.95
C GLY A 24 10.13 -9.26 0.28
N GLN A 25 11.44 -9.37 0.10
CA GLN A 25 12.39 -9.78 1.14
C GLN A 25 13.14 -8.55 1.69
N GLY A 26 13.51 -8.58 2.96
CA GLY A 26 14.22 -7.48 3.61
C GLY A 26 13.29 -6.38 4.17
N PHE A 27 13.74 -5.13 4.11
CA PHE A 27 13.03 -4.01 4.72
C PHE A 27 11.78 -3.64 3.91
N LYS A 28 10.60 -3.90 4.49
CA LYS A 28 9.28 -3.59 3.92
C LYS A 28 8.95 -2.11 4.07
N THR A 29 9.54 -1.27 3.22
CA THR A 29 9.27 0.17 3.20
C THR A 29 9.00 0.65 1.78
N LEU A 30 8.15 1.66 1.66
CA LEU A 30 7.95 2.42 0.43
C LEU A 30 8.52 3.82 0.63
N ARG A 31 8.97 4.44 -0.46
CA ARG A 31 9.36 5.86 -0.49
C ARG A 31 8.16 6.70 -0.89
N GLU A 32 8.17 7.97 -0.49
CA GLU A 32 7.19 8.93 -0.99
C GLU A 32 7.26 9.01 -2.52
N ASN A 33 6.10 9.11 -3.18
CA ASN A 33 5.96 9.10 -4.65
C ASN A 33 6.41 7.79 -5.34
N GLN A 34 6.73 6.72 -4.60
CA GLN A 34 7.03 5.43 -5.21
C GLN A 34 5.78 4.81 -5.82
N LYS A 35 5.86 4.45 -7.11
CA LYS A 35 4.78 3.73 -7.79
C LYS A 35 4.73 2.27 -7.33
N VAL A 36 3.51 1.81 -7.09
CA VAL A 36 3.24 0.47 -6.58
C VAL A 36 2.00 -0.12 -7.24
N SER A 37 1.95 -1.44 -7.31
CA SER A 37 0.73 -2.20 -7.57
C SER A 37 0.21 -2.78 -6.26
N PHE A 38 -1.10 -2.91 -6.13
CA PHE A 38 -1.77 -3.40 -4.93
C PHE A 38 -3.17 -3.92 -5.27
N ASP A 39 -3.71 -4.71 -4.35
CA ASP A 39 -5.12 -5.10 -4.35
C ASP A 39 -5.88 -4.27 -3.33
N VAL A 40 -7.10 -3.86 -3.63
CA VAL A 40 -7.99 -3.20 -2.66
C VAL A 40 -8.76 -4.25 -1.88
N THR A 41 -8.68 -4.20 -0.56
CA THR A 41 -9.42 -5.12 0.33
C THR A 41 -10.12 -4.34 1.43
N THR A 42 -11.17 -4.93 2.02
CA THR A 42 -11.86 -4.36 3.18
C THR A 42 -11.35 -5.03 4.45
N GLY A 43 -10.85 -4.25 5.40
CA GLY A 43 -10.42 -4.73 6.72
C GLY A 43 -11.19 -4.06 7.86
N PRO A 44 -10.74 -4.27 9.11
CA PRO A 44 -11.38 -3.71 10.31
C PRO A 44 -11.47 -2.18 10.33
N LYS A 45 -10.65 -1.50 9.53
CA LYS A 45 -10.56 -0.03 9.44
C LYS A 45 -11.06 0.52 8.10
N GLY A 46 -11.83 -0.25 7.33
CA GLY A 46 -12.29 0.12 6.00
C GLY A 46 -11.36 -0.37 4.90
N LYS A 47 -11.33 0.35 3.77
CA LYS A 47 -10.53 -0.02 2.60
C LYS A 47 -9.03 0.12 2.89
N GLN A 48 -8.26 -0.88 2.49
CA GLN A 48 -6.80 -0.92 2.67
C GLN A 48 -6.13 -1.61 1.48
N ALA A 49 -4.87 -1.30 1.27
CA ALA A 49 -4.03 -1.91 0.25
C ALA A 49 -3.44 -3.24 0.75
N ALA A 50 -3.59 -4.29 -0.06
CA ALA A 50 -3.02 -5.62 0.13
C ALA A 50 -2.06 -5.97 -1.01
N ASN A 51 -1.24 -7.00 -0.81
CA ASN A 51 -0.32 -7.53 -1.82
C ASN A 51 0.54 -6.45 -2.52
N ILE A 52 0.98 -5.44 -1.77
CA ILE A 52 1.63 -4.25 -2.30
C ILE A 52 3.00 -4.63 -2.87
N ARG A 53 3.28 -4.29 -4.12
CA ARG A 53 4.55 -4.54 -4.82
C ARG A 53 5.05 -3.25 -5.44
N SER A 54 6.35 -2.97 -5.32
CA SER A 54 6.96 -1.91 -6.13
C SER A 54 6.83 -2.25 -7.62
N ILE A 55 6.44 -1.26 -8.40
CA ILE A 55 6.52 -1.32 -9.86
C ILE A 55 7.63 -0.35 -10.21
N ASP A 56 8.85 -0.88 -10.34
CA ASP A 56 9.98 -0.12 -10.87
C ASP A 56 9.87 -0.02 -12.40
#